data_AF-A0A3R5YUL6-F1
#
_entry.id   AF-A0A3R5YUL6-F1
#
_cell.length_a   1.000
_cell.length_b   1.000
_cell.length_c   1.000
_cell.angle_alpha   90.00
_cell.angle_beta   90.00
_cell.angle_gamma   90.00
#
_symmetry.space_group_name_H-M   'P 1'
#
loop_
_entity.id
_entity.type
_entity.pdbx_description
1 polymer ?
#
loop_
_entity_poly.entity_id
_entity_poly.type
_entity_poly.pdbx_seq_one_letter_code
_entity_poly.pdbx_strand_id
1 'polypeptide(L)'
;MKKIKFLSLVLVALSAVLFISCSKDDDGGNSDVQKNEIYGEWEMIHMSYVDEGDSSRDFEDDFKGSCRSVVWFGKKGDYAFTEKEVDEKTKECKKGSVEVGTYRIEGDNLFLKTGKEKDSGKIIQLSKKSLIIVIASTYPKDGKQFKTTMTTVYERKK
;
A
#
# COMPACT_ATOMS: atom_id res chain seq x y z
N MET A 1 28.26 58.59 13.16
CA MET A 1 27.11 59.24 13.80
C MET A 1 25.86 58.41 13.52
N LYS A 2 25.11 58.08 14.57
CA LYS A 2 23.85 57.32 14.57
C LYS A 2 22.76 58.03 13.78
N LYS A 3 21.88 57.28 13.08
CA LYS A 3 20.42 57.40 13.23
C LYS A 3 19.76 56.04 13.04
N ILE A 4 19.29 55.49 14.16
CA ILE A 4 18.36 54.36 14.26
C ILE A 4 16.94 54.93 14.11
N LYS A 5 16.09 54.23 13.34
CA LYS A 5 14.61 54.26 13.47
C LYS A 5 14.17 52.79 13.36
N PHE A 6 13.78 52.13 14.46
CA PHE A 6 12.39 51.98 14.94
C PHE A 6 11.42 51.57 13.81
N LEU A 7 10.52 50.60 13.90
CA LEU A 7 10.14 49.57 14.86
C LEU A 7 8.91 48.91 14.19
N SER A 8 8.89 47.59 14.07
CA SER A 8 7.70 46.73 13.83
C SER A 8 8.29 45.32 13.67
N LEU A 9 8.52 44.55 14.73
CA LEU A 9 7.56 44.01 15.70
C LEU A 9 6.47 43.19 14.99
N VAL A 10 6.88 42.03 14.46
CA VAL A 10 6.04 40.84 14.50
C VAL A 10 6.88 39.73 15.14
N LEU A 11 6.67 39.62 16.43
CA LEU A 11 7.02 38.50 17.29
C LEU A 11 6.07 37.35 16.91
N VAL A 12 6.56 36.27 16.31
CA VAL A 12 5.91 34.96 16.48
C VAL A 12 6.96 34.06 17.10
N ALA A 13 6.81 33.96 18.41
CA ALA A 13 7.63 33.17 19.30
C ALA A 13 7.46 31.67 19.00
N LEU A 14 8.51 30.95 19.36
CA LEU A 14 8.56 29.51 19.57
C LEU A 14 7.23 28.95 20.10
N SER A 15 6.74 27.93 19.40
CA SER A 15 6.04 26.81 20.04
C SER A 15 6.74 25.51 19.62
N ALA A 16 7.98 25.37 20.07
CA ALA A 16 8.55 24.06 20.28
C ALA A 16 8.05 23.53 21.63
N VAL A 17 7.70 22.25 21.61
CA VAL A 17 7.53 21.32 22.73
C VAL A 17 6.21 21.42 23.51
N LEU A 18 5.33 20.43 23.31
CA LEU A 18 5.04 19.36 24.29
C LEU A 18 3.67 18.73 24.00
N PHE A 19 3.64 17.66 23.21
CA PHE A 19 2.79 16.52 23.54
C PHE A 19 3.67 15.27 23.52
N ILE A 20 4.32 15.05 24.66
CA ILE A 20 4.94 13.79 25.02
C ILE A 20 3.81 12.90 25.57
N SER A 21 3.65 11.74 24.93
CA SER A 21 3.28 10.45 25.54
C SER A 21 1.94 10.30 26.30
N CYS A 22 1.02 9.59 25.66
CA CYS A 22 0.65 8.26 26.16
C CYS A 22 1.14 7.27 25.09
N SER A 23 2.31 6.63 25.22
CA SER A 23 2.51 5.39 25.98
C SER A 23 1.27 4.49 26.00
N LYS A 24 0.97 3.88 24.86
CA LYS A 24 0.86 2.43 24.88
C LYS A 24 2.13 1.89 24.25
N ASP A 25 2.99 1.40 25.14
CA ASP A 25 3.82 0.24 24.84
C ASP A 25 2.91 -0.80 24.18
N ASP A 26 3.03 -0.97 22.87
CA ASP A 26 2.81 -2.28 22.26
C ASP A 26 4.10 -2.57 21.52
N ASP A 27 4.93 -3.28 22.27
CA ASP A 27 6.12 -4.03 21.89
C ASP A 27 6.46 -4.04 20.41
N GLY A 28 7.68 -3.55 20.14
CA GLY A 28 8.61 -4.07 19.14
C GLY A 28 8.02 -5.08 18.16
N GLY A 29 7.35 -4.56 17.13
CA GLY A 29 7.16 -5.28 15.88
C GLY A 29 8.54 -5.45 15.25
N ASN A 30 9.28 -6.46 15.69
CA ASN A 30 10.52 -6.87 15.06
C ASN A 30 10.26 -6.89 13.54
N SER A 31 11.07 -6.17 12.76
CA SER A 31 10.91 -6.15 11.31
C SER A 31 10.94 -7.56 10.70
N ASP A 32 11.51 -8.54 11.42
CA ASP A 32 11.49 -9.94 11.03
C ASP A 32 10.17 -10.67 11.35
N VAL A 33 9.38 -10.21 12.32
CA VAL A 33 8.03 -10.73 12.61
C VAL A 33 7.08 -10.37 11.46
N GLN A 34 7.12 -9.13 10.96
CA GLN A 34 6.35 -8.76 9.75
C GLN A 34 6.76 -9.59 8.52
N LYS A 35 8.06 -9.86 8.32
CA LYS A 35 8.52 -10.72 7.20
C LYS A 35 8.01 -12.15 7.31
N ASN A 36 7.96 -12.73 8.50
CA ASN A 36 7.50 -14.10 8.67
C ASN A 36 5.99 -14.26 8.51
N GLU A 37 5.23 -13.24 8.92
CA GLU A 37 3.77 -13.29 8.85
C GLU A 37 3.23 -13.16 7.43
N ILE A 38 3.92 -12.42 6.54
CA ILE A 38 3.46 -12.23 5.16
C ILE A 38 3.55 -13.51 4.31
N TYR A 39 4.36 -14.50 4.70
CA TYR A 39 4.58 -15.70 3.88
C TYR A 39 3.30 -16.52 3.65
N GLY A 40 3.10 -16.97 2.41
CA GLY A 40 1.97 -17.81 2.02
C GLY A 40 1.05 -17.12 1.01
N GLU A 41 -0.11 -17.73 0.81
CA GLU A 41 -1.13 -17.27 -0.12
C GLU A 41 -2.16 -16.35 0.54
N TRP A 42 -2.53 -15.31 -0.19
CA TRP A 42 -3.45 -14.27 0.21
C TRP A 42 -4.44 -14.05 -0.91
N GLU A 43 -5.72 -14.11 -0.58
CA GLU A 43 -6.81 -13.93 -1.51
C GLU A 43 -7.33 -12.50 -1.42
N MET A 44 -7.38 -11.80 -2.57
CA MET A 44 -7.83 -10.42 -2.62
C MET A 44 -9.35 -10.37 -2.43
N ILE A 45 -9.79 -9.68 -1.38
CA ILE A 45 -11.22 -9.55 -1.07
C ILE A 45 -11.77 -8.18 -1.43
N HIS A 46 -10.92 -7.17 -1.58
CA HIS A 46 -11.34 -5.83 -1.93
C HIS A 46 -10.20 -5.05 -2.60
N MET A 47 -10.56 -4.19 -3.55
CA MET A 47 -9.66 -3.23 -4.17
C MET A 47 -10.38 -1.90 -4.32
N SER A 48 -9.66 -0.82 -4.05
CA SER A 48 -10.07 0.52 -4.45
C SER A 48 -8.89 1.30 -5.00
N TYR A 49 -9.17 2.27 -5.86
CA TYR A 49 -8.20 3.31 -6.16
C TYR A 49 -8.87 4.68 -6.26
N VAL A 50 -8.18 5.68 -5.76
CA VAL A 50 -8.59 7.08 -5.76
C VAL A 50 -7.63 7.87 -6.63
N ASP A 51 -8.16 8.60 -7.59
CA ASP A 51 -7.41 9.43 -8.53
C ASP A 51 -7.51 10.91 -8.15
N GLU A 52 -6.38 11.48 -7.72
CA GLU A 52 -6.34 12.86 -7.26
C GLU A 52 -6.73 13.81 -8.40
N GLY A 53 -7.84 14.54 -8.23
CA GLY A 53 -8.28 15.54 -9.20
C GLY A 53 -9.16 15.01 -10.35
N ASP A 54 -9.47 13.71 -10.40
CA ASP A 54 -10.43 13.13 -11.36
C ASP A 54 -11.19 11.96 -10.75
N SER A 55 -12.17 12.27 -9.89
CA SER A 55 -12.99 11.25 -9.20
C SER A 55 -13.85 10.40 -10.15
N SER A 56 -13.95 10.76 -11.45
CA SER A 56 -14.65 9.93 -12.43
C SER A 56 -13.94 8.60 -12.71
N ARG A 57 -12.68 8.50 -12.29
CA ARG A 57 -11.84 7.31 -12.39
C ARG A 57 -11.79 6.54 -11.08
N ASP A 58 -12.32 7.06 -9.98
CA ASP A 58 -12.32 6.33 -8.72
C ASP A 58 -13.04 4.99 -8.89
N PHE A 59 -12.46 3.96 -8.30
CA PHE A 59 -12.95 2.59 -8.40
C PHE A 59 -12.95 1.96 -7.03
N GLU A 60 -13.98 1.17 -6.78
CA GLU A 60 -14.12 0.38 -5.56
C GLU A 60 -14.86 -0.90 -5.91
N ASP A 61 -14.29 -2.04 -5.52
CA ASP A 61 -14.92 -3.34 -5.72
C ASP A 61 -14.67 -4.25 -4.51
N ASP A 62 -15.72 -4.97 -4.12
CA ASP A 62 -15.69 -5.98 -3.07
C ASP A 62 -15.85 -7.35 -3.73
N PHE A 63 -14.76 -8.11 -3.73
CA PHE A 63 -14.70 -9.43 -4.32
C PHE A 63 -15.25 -10.51 -3.38
N LYS A 64 -15.96 -10.15 -2.30
CA LYS A 64 -16.50 -11.13 -1.37
C LYS A 64 -17.54 -12.03 -2.03
N GLY A 65 -17.16 -13.28 -2.28
CA GLY A 65 -18.05 -14.29 -2.86
C GLY A 65 -17.99 -14.34 -4.39
N SER A 66 -17.06 -13.61 -5.00
CA SER A 66 -16.77 -13.65 -6.44
C SER A 66 -15.43 -14.34 -6.71
N CYS A 67 -14.94 -14.25 -7.95
CA CYS A 67 -13.65 -14.77 -8.34
C CYS A 67 -12.53 -13.87 -7.84
N ARG A 68 -11.62 -14.41 -7.02
CA ARG A 68 -10.63 -13.61 -6.31
C ARG A 68 -9.22 -13.95 -6.74
N SER A 69 -8.48 -12.93 -7.17
CA SER A 69 -7.05 -13.05 -7.46
C SER A 69 -6.26 -13.37 -6.19
N VAL A 70 -5.14 -14.07 -6.36
CA VAL A 70 -4.31 -14.55 -5.25
C VAL A 70 -2.91 -13.99 -5.38
N VAL A 71 -2.36 -13.47 -4.29
CA VAL A 71 -0.92 -13.15 -4.18
C VAL A 71 -0.24 -14.15 -3.25
N TRP A 72 0.95 -14.61 -3.64
CA TRP A 72 1.79 -15.51 -2.86
C TRP A 72 3.14 -14.83 -2.56
N PHE A 73 3.56 -14.89 -1.30
CA PHE A 73 4.86 -14.42 -0.85
C PHE A 73 5.71 -15.60 -0.34
N GLY A 74 6.81 -15.86 -1.04
CA GLY A 74 7.76 -16.92 -0.73
C GLY A 74 8.80 -16.52 0.31
N LYS A 75 9.28 -17.48 1.11
CA LYS A 75 10.29 -17.25 2.17
C LYS A 75 11.64 -16.73 1.64
N LYS A 76 11.94 -16.96 0.37
CA LYS A 76 13.20 -16.58 -0.28
C LYS A 76 13.15 -15.21 -0.96
N GLY A 77 12.05 -14.48 -0.82
CA GLY A 77 11.86 -13.19 -1.49
C GLY A 77 11.26 -13.30 -2.89
N ASP A 78 10.71 -14.45 -3.27
CA ASP A 78 9.93 -14.61 -4.51
C ASP A 78 8.46 -14.23 -4.26
N TYR A 79 7.79 -13.62 -5.23
CA TYR A 79 6.34 -13.46 -5.18
C TYR A 79 5.68 -13.89 -6.48
N ALA A 80 4.39 -14.21 -6.40
CA ALA A 80 3.54 -14.44 -7.56
C ALA A 80 2.16 -13.81 -7.34
N PHE A 81 1.65 -13.12 -8.34
CA PHE A 81 0.25 -12.69 -8.41
C PHE A 81 -0.44 -13.52 -9.48
N THR A 82 -1.52 -14.20 -9.11
CA THR A 82 -2.36 -14.98 -10.02
C THR A 82 -3.70 -14.30 -10.14
N GLU A 83 -3.97 -13.78 -11.33
CA GLU A 83 -5.27 -13.24 -11.68
C GLU A 83 -6.30 -14.37 -11.78
N LYS A 84 -7.50 -14.12 -11.29
CA LYS A 84 -8.64 -15.01 -11.44
C LYS A 84 -9.75 -14.31 -12.19
N GLU A 85 -10.26 -14.98 -13.20
CA GLU A 85 -11.30 -14.45 -14.09
C GLU A 85 -12.51 -15.37 -14.06
N VAL A 86 -13.69 -14.78 -14.15
CA VAL A 86 -14.93 -15.55 -14.35
C VAL A 86 -15.05 -15.87 -15.83
N ASP A 87 -15.07 -17.15 -16.17
CA ASP A 87 -15.35 -17.57 -17.53
C ASP A 87 -16.80 -17.22 -17.90
N GLU A 88 -16.98 -16.43 -18.96
CA GLU A 88 -18.29 -15.88 -19.31
C GLU A 88 -19.34 -16.95 -19.65
N LYS A 89 -18.90 -18.12 -20.13
CA LYS A 89 -19.78 -19.21 -20.59
C LYS A 89 -20.16 -20.16 -19.45
N THR A 90 -19.17 -20.58 -18.67
CA THR A 90 -19.32 -21.58 -17.61
C THR A 90 -19.62 -20.95 -16.25
N LYS A 91 -19.37 -19.64 -16.10
CA LYS A 91 -19.40 -18.91 -14.82
C LYS A 91 -18.44 -19.46 -13.78
N GLU A 92 -17.48 -20.28 -14.20
CA GLU A 92 -16.46 -20.85 -13.33
C GLU A 92 -15.27 -19.90 -13.17
N CYS A 93 -14.63 -19.98 -12.01
CA CYS A 93 -13.37 -19.29 -11.75
C CYS A 93 -12.20 -19.96 -12.46
N LYS A 94 -11.67 -19.30 -13.48
CA LYS A 94 -10.48 -19.76 -14.19
C LYS A 94 -9.26 -18.98 -13.78
N LYS A 95 -8.11 -19.65 -13.93
CA LYS A 95 -6.81 -19.01 -13.76
C LYS A 95 -6.56 -18.13 -15.00
N GLY A 96 -6.46 -16.82 -14.77
CA GLY A 96 -6.06 -15.85 -15.78
C GLY A 96 -4.54 -15.75 -15.89
N SER A 97 -4.05 -14.52 -15.98
CA SER A 97 -2.63 -14.21 -16.03
C SER A 97 -1.88 -14.56 -14.73
N VAL A 98 -0.57 -14.75 -14.83
CA VAL A 98 0.32 -14.90 -13.68
C VAL A 98 1.50 -13.96 -13.84
N GLU A 99 1.66 -13.09 -12.86
CA GLU A 99 2.85 -12.27 -12.70
C GLU A 99 3.77 -12.90 -11.65
N VAL A 100 5.07 -12.97 -11.95
CA VAL A 100 6.08 -13.51 -11.02
C VAL A 100 7.23 -12.54 -10.89
N GLY A 101 7.78 -12.45 -9.69
CA GLY A 101 8.84 -11.52 -9.41
C GLY A 101 9.51 -11.76 -8.07
N THR A 102 10.17 -10.72 -7.58
CA THR A 102 10.81 -10.72 -6.26
C THR A 102 10.25 -9.61 -5.41
N TYR A 103 10.26 -9.80 -4.10
CA TYR A 103 9.86 -8.79 -3.13
C TYR A 103 10.85 -8.68 -1.98
N ARG A 104 10.84 -7.52 -1.33
CA ARG A 104 11.51 -7.29 -0.04
C ARG A 104 10.67 -6.35 0.81
N ILE A 105 10.82 -6.46 2.13
CA ILE A 105 10.14 -5.62 3.11
C ILE A 105 11.18 -4.91 3.98
N GLU A 106 11.06 -3.59 4.12
CA GLU A 106 11.90 -2.75 4.98
C GLU A 106 11.01 -1.80 5.80
N GLY A 107 10.89 -2.07 7.10
CA GLY A 107 9.82 -1.50 7.91
C GLY A 107 8.47 -1.85 7.29
N ASP A 108 7.58 -0.86 7.19
CA ASP A 108 6.25 -1.05 6.58
C ASP A 108 6.26 -0.93 5.04
N ASN A 109 7.43 -0.79 4.40
CA ASN A 109 7.52 -0.64 2.95
C ASN A 109 7.68 -2.00 2.27
N LEU A 110 6.81 -2.28 1.31
CA LEU A 110 6.90 -3.42 0.40
C LEU A 110 7.50 -2.94 -0.93
N PHE A 111 8.53 -3.63 -1.40
CA PHE A 111 9.11 -3.39 -2.73
C PHE A 111 8.90 -4.63 -3.58
N LEU A 112 8.36 -4.44 -4.78
CA LEU A 112 8.11 -5.47 -5.77
C LEU A 112 8.99 -5.25 -6.99
N LYS A 113 9.40 -6.34 -7.63
CA LYS A 113 10.14 -6.30 -8.89
C LYS A 113 9.69 -7.43 -9.81
N THR A 114 9.13 -7.04 -10.95
CA THR A 114 8.71 -7.93 -12.04
C THR A 114 9.54 -7.61 -13.27
N GLY A 115 10.42 -8.54 -13.67
CA GLY A 115 11.36 -8.28 -14.76
C GLY A 115 12.23 -7.04 -14.51
N LYS A 116 12.00 -5.98 -15.30
CA LYS A 116 12.71 -4.67 -15.16
C LYS A 116 11.91 -3.63 -14.37
N GLU A 117 10.63 -3.89 -14.15
CA GLU A 117 9.72 -2.98 -13.45
C GLU A 117 9.93 -3.09 -11.95
N LYS A 118 9.81 -1.96 -11.27
CA LYS A 118 9.91 -1.86 -9.82
C LYS A 118 8.72 -1.08 -9.32
N ASP A 119 8.05 -1.62 -8.32
CA ASP A 119 6.94 -0.96 -7.64
C ASP A 119 7.21 -0.93 -6.14
N SER A 120 6.56 -0.02 -5.44
CA SER A 120 6.64 0.09 -3.98
C SER A 120 5.30 0.48 -3.38
N GLY A 121 4.94 -0.19 -2.31
CA GLY A 121 3.76 0.10 -1.51
C GLY A 121 4.07 0.12 -0.02
N LYS A 122 3.04 0.41 0.77
CA LYS A 122 3.06 0.32 2.23
C LYS A 122 2.13 -0.77 2.71
N ILE A 123 2.61 -1.57 3.64
CA ILE A 123 1.82 -2.54 4.40
C ILE A 123 1.17 -1.76 5.54
N ILE A 124 -0.14 -1.52 5.45
CA ILE A 124 -0.88 -0.80 6.49
C ILE A 124 -1.32 -1.73 7.61
N GLN A 125 -1.57 -3.00 7.26
CA GLN A 125 -1.96 -4.04 8.21
C GLN A 125 -1.39 -5.36 7.76
N LEU A 126 -0.82 -6.11 8.71
CA LEU A 126 -0.41 -7.49 8.53
C LEU A 126 -0.69 -8.26 9.82
N SER A 127 -1.35 -9.40 9.67
CA SER A 127 -1.66 -10.33 10.74
C SER A 127 -1.76 -11.75 10.19
N LYS A 128 -2.07 -12.75 11.03
CA LYS A 128 -2.30 -14.12 10.56
C LYS A 128 -3.49 -14.29 9.59
N LYS A 129 -4.39 -13.30 9.47
CA LYS A 129 -5.63 -13.44 8.69
C LYS A 129 -5.84 -12.33 7.66
N SER A 130 -5.23 -11.17 7.85
CA SER A 130 -5.49 -9.98 7.05
C SER A 130 -4.19 -9.30 6.65
N LEU A 131 -4.15 -8.84 5.41
CA LEU A 131 -3.10 -8.04 4.80
C LEU A 131 -3.74 -6.87 4.06
N ILE A 132 -3.26 -5.65 4.31
CA ILE A 132 -3.69 -4.44 3.61
C ILE A 132 -2.45 -3.75 3.03
N ILE A 133 -2.44 -3.58 1.72
CA ILE A 133 -1.34 -2.92 0.99
C ILE A 133 -1.89 -1.68 0.29
N VAL A 134 -1.16 -0.58 0.41
CA VAL A 134 -1.42 0.67 -0.31
C VAL A 134 -0.27 0.97 -1.26
N ILE A 135 -0.56 1.15 -2.54
CA ILE A 135 0.40 1.56 -3.57
C ILE A 135 0.02 2.95 -4.05
N ALA A 136 0.99 3.85 -4.14
CA ALA A 136 0.78 5.19 -4.66
C ALA A 136 1.63 5.40 -5.91
N SER A 137 0.99 5.77 -7.00
CA SER A 137 1.63 5.99 -8.29
C SER A 137 1.37 7.42 -8.75
N THR A 138 2.36 8.02 -9.41
CA THR A 138 2.20 9.31 -10.06
C THR A 138 2.24 9.15 -11.57
N TYR A 139 1.34 9.82 -12.28
CA TYR A 139 1.30 9.77 -13.73
C TYR A 139 1.07 11.16 -14.33
N PRO A 140 1.65 11.44 -15.52
CA PRO A 140 1.44 12.71 -16.20
C PRO A 140 0.11 12.70 -16.97
N LYS A 141 -0.65 13.80 -16.89
CA LYS A 141 -1.83 14.09 -17.74
C LYS A 141 -1.89 15.60 -17.96
N ASP A 142 -2.15 16.05 -19.19
CA ASP A 142 -2.29 17.49 -19.53
C ASP A 142 -1.17 18.40 -18.99
N GLY A 143 0.07 17.90 -18.96
CA GLY A 143 1.24 18.65 -18.47
C GLY A 143 1.33 18.78 -16.94
N LYS A 144 0.46 18.11 -16.18
CA LYS A 144 0.47 18.05 -14.71
C LYS A 144 0.77 16.64 -14.22
N GLN A 145 1.29 16.54 -13.00
CA GLN A 145 1.45 15.28 -12.29
C GLN A 145 0.21 15.04 -11.44
N PHE A 146 -0.37 13.85 -11.59
CA PHE A 146 -1.49 13.38 -10.78
C PHE A 146 -1.06 12.17 -9.97
N LYS A 147 -1.77 11.93 -8.86
CA LYS A 147 -1.47 10.84 -7.95
C LYS A 147 -2.67 9.90 -7.89
N THR A 148 -2.43 8.62 -8.07
CA THR A 148 -3.39 7.57 -7.78
C THR A 148 -2.94 6.84 -6.52
N THR A 149 -3.88 6.56 -5.62
CA THR A 149 -3.65 5.70 -4.46
C THR A 149 -4.53 4.47 -4.57
N MET A 150 -3.92 3.30 -4.72
CA MET A 150 -4.60 2.00 -4.74
C MET A 150 -4.51 1.34 -3.38
N THR A 151 -5.64 0.88 -2.84
CA THR A 151 -5.72 0.08 -1.62
C THR A 151 -6.19 -1.32 -1.98
N THR A 152 -5.48 -2.34 -1.49
CA THR A 152 -5.85 -3.74 -1.68
C THR A 152 -5.95 -4.41 -0.32
N VAL A 153 -7.03 -5.16 -0.12
CA VAL A 153 -7.29 -5.91 1.11
C VAL A 153 -7.32 -7.38 0.77
N TYR A 154 -6.56 -8.15 1.53
CA TYR A 154 -6.46 -9.59 1.38
C TYR A 154 -6.83 -10.32 2.67
N GLU A 155 -7.36 -11.52 2.49
CA GLU A 155 -7.52 -12.52 3.54
C GLU A 155 -6.55 -13.68 3.32
N ARG A 156 -6.09 -14.29 4.40
CA ARG A 156 -5.23 -15.46 4.29
C ARG A 156 -6.02 -16.63 3.70
N LYS A 157 -5.50 -17.20 2.61
CA LYS A 157 -6.06 -18.41 2.02
C LYS A 157 -5.72 -19.60 2.92
N LYS A 158 -6.75 -20.40 3.25
CA LYS A 158 -6.64 -21.56 4.14
C LYS A 158 -5.96 -22.74 3.47
#